data_AF-A0AAN2CA78-F1
#
_entry.id   AF-A0AAN2CA78-F1
#
_cell.length_a   1.000
_cell.length_b   1.000
_cell.length_c   1.000
_cell.angle_alpha   90.00
_cell.angle_beta   90.00
_cell.angle_gamma   90.00
#
_symmetry.space_group_name_H-M   'P 1'
#
loop_
_entity.id
_entity.type
_entity.pdbx_description
1 polymer ?
#
loop_
_entity_poly.entity_id
_entity_poly.type
_entity_poly.pdbx_seq_one_letter_code
_entity_poly.pdbx_strand_id
1 'polypeptide(L)'
;MKRSVFSLVLVAGSSACSGGANVAPRATNASQAASGLRSPQSIVCTSVVTSTKGTQTAALVATAGATVTGSVDAHGCNIDVYVGSKAPGVTVTSATVTDADDYGIFNDSAANLTVANSAVQNTGNHSSGVYSPNGVQTGIAYYQTGGNAMLTGNTLRAYQKNGTAVVNGGSVAMTGNTVIGAGPVAYIAQNGIEVIGAAITAFSNNHVSDNYYTGPKYFATGYLLLGTGTSKEDVISNGNTSINNQHDYYINESAK
;
A
#
# COMPACT_ATOMS: atom_id res chain seq x y z
N MET A 1 -16.51 -36.10 32.46
CA MET A 1 -17.53 -37.18 32.45
C MET A 1 -18.91 -36.57 32.56
N LYS A 2 -19.85 -37.08 31.75
CA LYS A 2 -21.32 -36.90 31.74
C LYS A 2 -21.89 -35.51 31.40
N ARG A 3 -22.25 -35.40 30.12
CA ARG A 3 -23.21 -34.46 29.51
C ARG A 3 -24.62 -34.77 30.01
N SER A 4 -25.45 -33.75 30.19
CA SER A 4 -26.91 -33.90 30.31
C SER A 4 -27.57 -33.36 29.04
N VAL A 5 -28.40 -34.21 28.46
CA VAL A 5 -29.21 -34.02 27.25
C VAL A 5 -30.62 -33.67 27.72
N PHE A 6 -31.24 -32.65 27.13
CA PHE A 6 -32.70 -32.51 27.17
C PHE A 6 -33.21 -32.33 25.74
N SER A 7 -33.92 -33.36 25.26
CA SER A 7 -34.82 -33.31 24.12
C SER A 7 -36.24 -33.29 24.67
N LEU A 8 -37.09 -32.41 24.13
CA LEU A 8 -38.53 -32.57 24.19
C LEU A 8 -39.11 -32.35 22.79
N VAL A 9 -39.99 -33.26 22.42
CA VAL A 9 -40.53 -33.50 21.08
C VAL A 9 -42.07 -33.37 21.14
N LEU A 10 -42.64 -32.93 20.01
CA LEU A 10 -44.06 -32.89 19.59
C LEU A 10 -44.97 -31.86 20.29
N VAL A 11 -45.87 -31.17 19.59
CA VAL A 11 -47.04 -31.70 18.87
C VAL A 11 -47.39 -30.87 17.62
N ALA A 12 -47.80 -31.56 16.55
CA ALA A 12 -48.45 -31.00 15.37
C ALA A 12 -49.97 -30.88 15.59
N GLY A 13 -50.58 -29.80 15.11
CA GLY A 13 -52.04 -29.62 15.07
C GLY A 13 -52.42 -28.66 13.94
N SER A 14 -53.10 -29.18 12.94
CA SER A 14 -53.57 -28.54 11.71
C SER A 14 -54.84 -27.71 11.91
N SER A 15 -55.03 -26.66 11.11
CA SER A 15 -56.34 -26.24 10.57
C SER A 15 -56.15 -25.19 9.47
N ALA A 16 -56.82 -25.41 8.35
CA ALA A 16 -56.91 -24.50 7.20
C ALA A 16 -58.36 -24.01 7.03
N CYS A 17 -58.53 -22.75 6.60
CA CYS A 17 -59.60 -22.15 5.78
C CYS A 17 -59.60 -20.63 6.05
N SER A 18 -59.14 -19.77 5.13
CA SER A 18 -59.82 -19.23 3.93
C SER A 18 -60.39 -17.84 4.19
N GLY A 19 -59.89 -16.82 3.47
CA GLY A 19 -60.45 -15.47 3.47
C GLY A 19 -59.52 -14.48 2.80
N GLY A 20 -59.73 -14.22 1.51
CA GLY A 20 -58.91 -13.31 0.71
C GLY A 20 -59.15 -11.83 1.00
N ALA A 21 -58.12 -11.04 0.77
CA ALA A 21 -58.22 -9.67 0.26
C ALA A 21 -56.91 -9.34 -0.47
N ASN A 22 -57.03 -9.13 -1.78
CA ASN A 22 -55.99 -8.58 -2.65
C ASN A 22 -55.56 -7.21 -2.15
N VAL A 23 -54.29 -7.05 -1.80
CA VAL A 23 -53.60 -5.76 -1.86
C VAL A 23 -52.23 -6.00 -2.49
N ALA A 24 -52.08 -5.57 -3.74
CA ALA A 24 -50.81 -5.59 -4.45
C ALA A 24 -49.79 -4.71 -3.72
N PRO A 25 -48.58 -5.21 -3.40
CA PRO A 25 -47.50 -4.34 -2.96
C PRO A 25 -47.02 -3.52 -4.16
N ARG A 26 -47.21 -2.20 -4.02
CA ARG A 26 -46.68 -1.15 -4.87
C ARG A 26 -45.20 -1.39 -5.15
N ALA A 27 -44.87 -1.63 -6.42
CA ALA A 27 -43.50 -1.67 -6.89
C ALA A 27 -42.81 -0.34 -6.54
N THR A 28 -41.90 -0.39 -5.57
CA THR A 28 -40.93 0.68 -5.38
C THR A 28 -39.94 0.58 -6.54
N ASN A 29 -39.85 1.66 -7.31
CA ASN A 29 -38.89 1.81 -8.40
C ASN A 29 -37.48 1.52 -7.89
N ALA A 30 -37.00 0.31 -8.17
CA ALA A 30 -35.58 0.04 -8.22
C ALA A 30 -35.04 0.85 -9.42
N SER A 31 -34.65 2.09 -9.14
CA SER A 31 -33.71 2.83 -9.97
C SER A 31 -32.45 1.98 -10.06
N GLN A 32 -32.36 1.15 -11.10
CA GLN A 32 -31.10 0.63 -11.59
C GLN A 32 -30.27 1.85 -11.98
N ALA A 33 -29.45 2.33 -11.05
CA ALA A 33 -28.29 3.11 -11.38
C ALA A 33 -27.40 2.17 -12.20
N ALA A 34 -27.58 2.20 -13.51
CA ALA A 34 -26.61 1.69 -14.45
C ALA A 34 -25.31 2.45 -14.16
N SER A 35 -24.46 1.83 -13.35
CA SER A 35 -23.07 2.22 -13.18
C SER A 35 -22.50 2.26 -14.60
N GLY A 36 -22.27 3.47 -15.10
CA GLY A 36 -21.64 3.68 -16.38
C GLY A 36 -20.28 3.02 -16.31
N LEU A 37 -20.18 1.82 -16.89
CA LEU A 37 -18.91 1.21 -17.24
C LEU A 37 -18.27 2.18 -18.23
N ARG A 38 -17.45 3.10 -17.70
CA ARG A 38 -16.52 3.86 -18.51
C ARG A 38 -15.68 2.81 -19.23
N SER A 39 -15.68 2.87 -20.56
CA SER A 39 -14.73 2.14 -21.38
C SER A 39 -13.35 2.29 -20.75
N PRO A 40 -12.55 1.21 -20.59
CA PRO A 40 -11.21 1.32 -20.04
C PRO A 40 -10.46 2.35 -20.89
N GLN A 41 -10.11 3.48 -20.29
CA GLN A 41 -9.20 4.40 -20.95
C GLN A 41 -7.89 3.65 -21.08
N SER A 42 -7.39 3.54 -22.31
CA SER A 42 -6.05 3.00 -22.54
C SER A 42 -5.09 3.88 -21.74
N ILE A 43 -4.46 3.29 -20.73
CA ILE A 43 -3.35 3.94 -20.03
C ILE A 43 -2.25 4.21 -21.06
N VAL A 44 -1.72 5.43 -21.03
CA VAL A 44 -0.57 5.83 -21.85
C VAL A 44 0.63 5.93 -20.94
N CYS A 45 1.52 4.94 -21.02
CA CYS A 45 2.76 4.94 -20.26
C CYS A 45 3.74 5.98 -20.82
N THR A 46 4.02 7.02 -20.05
CA THR A 46 4.92 8.11 -20.42
C THR A 46 6.35 7.76 -20.04
N SER A 47 7.28 7.80 -21.00
CA SER A 47 8.70 7.58 -20.73
C SER A 47 9.26 8.67 -19.82
N VAL A 48 9.96 8.26 -18.76
CA VAL A 48 10.67 9.12 -17.82
C VAL A 48 12.10 8.62 -17.62
N VAL A 49 13.05 9.53 -17.49
CA VAL A 49 14.43 9.18 -17.13
C VAL A 49 14.62 9.47 -15.66
N THR A 50 14.88 8.42 -14.88
CA THR A 50 15.03 8.50 -13.42
C THR A 50 16.50 8.65 -13.04
N SER A 51 16.78 9.24 -11.88
CA SER A 51 18.14 9.48 -11.41
C SER A 51 18.91 8.19 -11.06
N THR A 52 18.21 7.11 -10.70
CA THR A 52 18.83 5.86 -10.19
C THR A 52 18.42 4.58 -10.89
N LYS A 53 17.33 4.57 -11.67
CA LYS A 53 16.78 3.36 -12.30
C LYS A 53 16.80 3.38 -13.82
N GLY A 54 17.39 4.44 -14.41
CA GLY A 54 17.42 4.60 -15.86
C GLY A 54 16.06 5.02 -16.43
N THR A 55 15.79 4.61 -17.67
CA THR A 55 14.53 4.95 -18.35
C THR A 55 13.43 4.01 -17.89
N GLN A 56 12.36 4.57 -17.35
CA GLN A 56 11.15 3.88 -16.91
C GLN A 56 9.94 4.46 -17.64
N THR A 57 8.77 3.86 -17.43
CA THR A 57 7.50 4.41 -17.89
C THR A 57 6.56 4.69 -16.73
N ALA A 58 5.80 5.78 -16.79
CA ALA A 58 4.88 6.20 -15.74
C ALA A 58 3.46 6.43 -16.29
N ALA A 59 2.44 5.99 -15.56
CA ALA A 59 1.05 6.27 -15.89
C ALA A 59 0.71 7.77 -15.68
N LEU A 60 1.30 8.37 -14.63
CA LEU A 60 1.17 9.79 -14.33
C LEU A 60 2.55 10.41 -14.05
N VAL A 61 2.86 11.49 -14.76
CA VAL A 61 4.03 12.34 -14.49
C VAL A 61 3.53 13.63 -13.86
N ALA A 62 3.78 13.81 -12.56
CA ALA A 62 3.33 14.99 -11.83
C ALA A 62 4.18 16.22 -12.20
N THR A 63 3.53 17.39 -12.27
CA THR A 63 4.18 18.69 -12.44
C THR A 63 4.24 19.44 -11.12
N ALA A 64 5.07 20.47 -11.03
CA ALA A 64 5.20 21.29 -9.83
C ALA A 64 3.83 21.76 -9.29
N GLY A 65 3.61 21.60 -7.97
CA GLY A 65 2.37 21.98 -7.30
C GLY A 65 1.13 21.15 -7.66
N ALA A 66 1.26 20.08 -8.44
CA ALA A 66 0.11 19.27 -8.84
C ALA A 66 -0.50 18.56 -7.63
N THR A 67 -1.83 18.44 -7.64
CA THR A 67 -2.57 17.59 -6.70
C THR A 67 -3.12 16.37 -7.43
N VAL A 68 -2.71 15.18 -7.01
CA VAL A 68 -3.16 13.89 -7.53
C VAL A 68 -4.20 13.32 -6.55
N THR A 69 -5.40 13.06 -7.03
CA THR A 69 -6.50 12.45 -6.26
C THR A 69 -7.22 11.40 -7.10
N GLY A 70 -8.09 10.60 -6.48
CA GLY A 70 -8.86 9.58 -7.20
C GLY A 70 -8.01 8.37 -7.59
N SER A 71 -8.43 7.64 -8.62
CA SER A 71 -7.74 6.42 -9.06
C SER A 71 -6.62 6.73 -10.04
N VAL A 72 -5.42 6.22 -9.76
CA VAL A 72 -4.32 6.06 -10.73
C VAL A 72 -4.07 4.56 -10.84
N ASP A 73 -4.31 4.03 -12.02
CA ASP A 73 -4.02 2.65 -12.38
C ASP A 73 -2.88 2.71 -13.40
N ALA A 74 -1.82 1.94 -13.18
CA ALA A 74 -0.65 1.91 -14.04
C ALA A 74 -0.42 0.54 -14.66
N HIS A 75 -1.49 -0.20 -14.88
CA HIS A 75 -1.44 -1.46 -15.61
C HIS A 75 -0.57 -1.37 -16.88
N GLY A 76 0.54 -2.11 -16.89
CA GLY A 76 1.49 -2.15 -18.00
C GLY A 76 2.52 -1.00 -18.04
N CYS A 77 2.57 -0.14 -17.03
CA CYS A 77 3.63 0.84 -16.82
C CYS A 77 4.50 0.44 -15.61
N ASN A 78 5.75 0.93 -15.61
CA ASN A 78 6.66 0.67 -14.49
C ASN A 78 6.29 1.44 -13.22
N ILE A 79 5.74 2.64 -13.37
CA ILE A 79 5.47 3.58 -12.29
C ILE A 79 4.02 4.05 -12.33
N ASP A 80 3.34 4.13 -11.18
CA ASP A 80 2.04 4.81 -11.13
C ASP A 80 2.21 6.33 -11.19
N VAL A 81 2.78 6.90 -10.13
CA VAL A 81 2.96 8.34 -9.99
C VAL A 81 4.44 8.64 -9.91
N TYR A 82 4.98 9.25 -10.96
CA TYR A 82 6.34 9.75 -11.00
C TYR A 82 6.39 11.23 -10.62
N VAL A 83 7.23 11.56 -9.64
CA VAL A 83 7.46 12.94 -9.17
C VAL A 83 8.96 13.23 -9.26
N GLY A 84 9.39 13.88 -10.34
CA GLY A 84 10.79 14.22 -10.55
C GLY A 84 11.23 15.50 -9.82
N SER A 85 12.53 15.74 -9.76
CA SER A 85 13.15 16.91 -9.11
C SER A 85 12.65 18.29 -9.57
N LYS A 86 12.09 18.38 -10.78
CA LYS A 86 11.49 19.60 -11.34
C LYS A 86 10.01 19.79 -10.97
N ALA A 87 9.44 18.92 -10.14
CA ALA A 87 8.05 18.97 -9.69
C ALA A 87 7.95 19.15 -8.17
N PRO A 88 8.45 20.25 -7.60
CA PRO A 88 8.32 20.50 -6.16
C PRO A 88 6.87 20.74 -5.76
N GLY A 89 6.54 20.45 -4.50
CA GLY A 89 5.24 20.78 -3.90
C GLY A 89 4.07 19.93 -4.40
N VAL A 90 4.32 18.78 -5.01
CA VAL A 90 3.27 17.84 -5.42
C VAL A 90 2.58 17.27 -4.18
N THR A 91 1.26 17.12 -4.28
CA THR A 91 0.43 16.47 -3.25
C THR A 91 -0.32 15.29 -3.86
N VAL A 92 -0.07 14.08 -3.37
CA VAL A 92 -0.90 12.88 -3.65
C VAL A 92 -1.81 12.69 -2.46
N THR A 93 -3.12 12.88 -2.62
CA THR A 93 -4.07 12.82 -1.50
C THR A 93 -5.38 12.18 -1.85
N SER A 94 -5.95 11.38 -0.94
CA SER A 94 -7.19 10.64 -1.20
C SER A 94 -7.16 9.88 -2.53
N ALA A 95 -5.97 9.34 -2.86
CA ALA A 95 -5.72 8.63 -4.09
C ALA A 95 -5.76 7.12 -3.85
N THR A 96 -6.11 6.37 -4.88
CA THR A 96 -5.94 4.91 -4.96
C THR A 96 -4.99 4.65 -6.12
N VAL A 97 -3.80 4.16 -5.81
CA VAL A 97 -2.66 4.01 -6.72
C VAL A 97 -2.39 2.50 -6.89
N THR A 98 -2.50 1.98 -8.10
CA THR A 98 -2.58 0.52 -8.31
C THR A 98 -1.86 0.01 -9.55
N ASP A 99 -1.29 -1.19 -9.40
CA ASP A 99 -0.92 -2.06 -10.52
C ASP A 99 0.28 -1.60 -11.37
N ALA A 100 1.17 -0.76 -10.83
CA ALA A 100 2.49 -0.54 -11.40
C ALA A 100 3.42 -1.76 -11.26
N ASP A 101 4.22 -2.03 -12.29
CA ASP A 101 5.15 -3.17 -12.33
C ASP A 101 6.34 -3.02 -11.37
N ASP A 102 6.80 -1.78 -11.11
CA ASP A 102 8.01 -1.52 -10.31
C ASP A 102 7.77 -0.63 -9.09
N TYR A 103 7.11 0.52 -9.26
CA TYR A 103 7.00 1.54 -8.23
C TYR A 103 5.61 2.16 -8.20
N GLY A 104 4.96 2.23 -7.03
CA GLY A 104 3.69 2.91 -6.91
C GLY A 104 3.90 4.41 -7.05
N ILE A 105 4.34 5.05 -5.98
CA ILE A 105 4.75 6.45 -6.01
C ILE A 105 6.27 6.51 -6.01
N PHE A 106 6.87 7.09 -7.05
CA PHE A 106 8.31 7.32 -7.15
C PHE A 106 8.64 8.81 -7.00
N ASN A 107 9.13 9.19 -5.83
CA ASN A 107 9.75 10.48 -5.57
C ASN A 107 11.22 10.48 -6.01
N ASP A 108 11.48 10.99 -7.21
CA ASP A 108 12.82 11.10 -7.77
C ASP A 108 13.41 12.48 -7.51
N SER A 109 13.82 12.69 -6.26
CA SER A 109 14.46 13.91 -5.76
C SER A 109 13.57 15.17 -5.80
N ALA A 110 12.25 15.03 -5.76
CA ALA A 110 11.35 16.18 -5.64
C ALA A 110 11.39 16.77 -4.22
N ALA A 111 11.23 18.09 -4.14
CA ALA A 111 11.12 18.80 -2.87
C ALA A 111 9.66 18.93 -2.44
N ASN A 112 9.39 18.77 -1.16
CA ASN A 112 8.09 19.02 -0.53
C ASN A 112 6.96 18.15 -1.10
N LEU A 113 7.23 16.87 -1.40
CA LEU A 113 6.17 15.93 -1.77
C LEU A 113 5.32 15.61 -0.53
N THR A 114 4.00 15.71 -0.66
CA THR A 114 3.07 15.21 0.36
C THR A 114 2.31 14.02 -0.20
N VAL A 115 2.29 12.90 0.52
CA VAL A 115 1.44 11.74 0.25
C VAL A 115 0.55 11.52 1.47
N ALA A 116 -0.75 11.74 1.33
CA ALA A 116 -1.67 11.73 2.46
C ALA A 116 -2.94 10.93 2.21
N ASN A 117 -3.41 10.19 3.21
CA ASN A 117 -4.72 9.52 3.20
C ASN A 117 -4.99 8.73 1.90
N SER A 118 -3.95 8.10 1.35
CA SER A 118 -4.00 7.40 0.06
C SER A 118 -3.75 5.90 0.25
N ALA A 119 -4.24 5.11 -0.69
CA ALA A 119 -3.98 3.68 -0.77
C ALA A 119 -3.04 3.40 -1.94
N VAL A 120 -1.96 2.66 -1.70
CA VAL A 120 -1.06 2.15 -2.75
C VAL A 120 -1.02 0.63 -2.66
N GLN A 121 -1.30 -0.05 -3.77
CA GLN A 121 -1.46 -1.51 -3.75
C GLN A 121 -1.12 -2.20 -5.07
N ASN A 122 -0.88 -3.51 -4.98
CA ASN A 122 -0.56 -4.37 -6.12
C ASN A 122 0.68 -3.92 -6.90
N THR A 123 1.70 -3.40 -6.20
CA THR A 123 2.92 -2.90 -6.85
C THR A 123 3.94 -4.03 -6.98
N GLY A 124 4.35 -4.35 -8.21
CA GLY A 124 5.24 -5.47 -8.52
C GLY A 124 4.79 -6.20 -9.76
N ASN A 125 5.35 -7.38 -10.01
CA ASN A 125 5.11 -8.09 -11.27
C ASN A 125 3.63 -8.43 -11.50
N HIS A 126 3.13 -8.13 -12.70
CA HIS A 126 1.86 -8.65 -13.21
C HIS A 126 2.08 -9.71 -14.28
N SER A 127 1.34 -10.81 -14.18
CA SER A 127 1.31 -11.85 -15.21
C SER A 127 -0.06 -11.90 -15.84
N SER A 128 -0.15 -11.72 -17.16
CA SER A 128 -1.43 -11.65 -17.89
C SER A 128 -2.41 -10.64 -17.28
N GLY A 129 -1.84 -9.54 -16.78
CA GLY A 129 -2.57 -8.46 -16.17
C GLY A 129 -3.07 -8.68 -14.74
N VAL A 130 -2.59 -9.73 -14.07
CA VAL A 130 -2.93 -10.03 -12.67
C VAL A 130 -1.69 -9.89 -11.81
N TYR A 131 -1.81 -9.20 -10.67
CA TYR A 131 -0.74 -9.09 -9.69
C TYR A 131 -0.25 -10.48 -9.28
N SER A 132 1.01 -10.78 -9.60
CA SER A 132 1.60 -12.10 -9.51
C SER A 132 3.09 -11.95 -9.16
N PRO A 133 3.42 -11.68 -7.89
CA PRO A 133 4.78 -11.35 -7.50
C PRO A 133 5.76 -12.50 -7.79
N ASN A 134 6.93 -12.18 -8.36
CA ASN A 134 7.85 -13.14 -8.96
C ASN A 134 9.23 -13.21 -8.28
N GLY A 135 9.45 -12.40 -7.24
CA GLY A 135 10.70 -12.40 -6.46
C GLY A 135 11.81 -11.48 -6.98
N VAL A 136 11.56 -10.68 -8.01
CA VAL A 136 12.47 -9.61 -8.43
C VAL A 136 12.48 -8.49 -7.38
N GLN A 137 13.61 -7.80 -7.20
CA GLN A 137 13.75 -6.69 -6.24
C GLN A 137 13.10 -5.38 -6.74
N THR A 138 11.90 -5.48 -7.30
CA THR A 138 10.99 -4.40 -7.69
C THR A 138 9.64 -4.60 -7.00
N GLY A 139 8.68 -3.70 -7.24
CA GLY A 139 7.39 -3.67 -6.58
C GLY A 139 7.48 -3.02 -5.21
N ILE A 140 7.75 -1.71 -5.21
CA ILE A 140 7.84 -0.88 -4.01
C ILE A 140 6.71 0.13 -4.02
N ALA A 141 5.83 0.10 -3.01
CA ALA A 141 4.65 0.97 -3.01
C ALA A 141 5.01 2.47 -2.93
N TYR A 142 5.98 2.85 -2.10
CA TYR A 142 6.58 4.18 -2.12
C TYR A 142 8.10 4.11 -2.22
N TYR A 143 8.66 4.66 -3.29
CA TYR A 143 10.10 4.73 -3.52
C TYR A 143 10.58 6.18 -3.55
N GLN A 144 11.64 6.48 -2.81
CA GLN A 144 12.29 7.79 -2.81
C GLN A 144 13.80 7.65 -2.96
N THR A 145 14.36 8.51 -3.80
CA THR A 145 15.81 8.73 -3.88
C THR A 145 16.07 10.23 -3.83
N GLY A 146 16.75 10.70 -2.77
CA GLY A 146 16.93 12.13 -2.51
C GLY A 146 15.62 12.88 -2.20
N GLY A 147 15.63 14.21 -2.32
CA GLY A 147 14.44 15.04 -2.09
C GLY A 147 13.93 15.03 -0.65
N ASN A 148 12.70 15.49 -0.45
CA ASN A 148 12.01 15.33 0.83
C ASN A 148 10.52 15.05 0.66
N ALA A 149 9.94 14.30 1.60
CA ALA A 149 8.53 13.98 1.57
C ALA A 149 7.90 13.83 2.96
N MET A 150 6.59 14.01 3.00
CA MET A 150 5.73 13.68 4.14
C MET A 150 4.72 12.61 3.73
N LEU A 151 4.73 11.48 4.42
CA LEU A 151 3.78 10.39 4.25
C LEU A 151 2.89 10.30 5.49
N THR A 152 1.60 10.60 5.34
CA THR A 152 0.67 10.64 6.46
C THR A 152 -0.61 9.86 6.20
N GLY A 153 -0.98 8.94 7.10
CA GLY A 153 -2.29 8.29 7.05
C GLY A 153 -2.50 7.39 5.82
N ASN A 154 -1.43 6.91 5.19
CA ASN A 154 -1.54 6.09 3.99
C ASN A 154 -1.69 4.61 4.33
N THR A 155 -2.28 3.85 3.41
CA THR A 155 -2.28 2.38 3.44
C THR A 155 -1.46 1.84 2.28
N LEU A 156 -0.38 1.13 2.58
CA LEU A 156 0.52 0.50 1.61
C LEU A 156 0.43 -1.01 1.78
N ARG A 157 -0.01 -1.74 0.76
CA ARG A 157 -0.24 -3.19 0.87
C ARG A 157 0.00 -3.91 -0.44
N ALA A 158 0.11 -5.23 -0.41
CA ALA A 158 0.27 -6.03 -1.62
C ALA A 158 1.40 -5.49 -2.54
N TYR A 159 2.52 -5.09 -1.93
CA TYR A 159 3.77 -4.79 -2.62
C TYR A 159 4.59 -6.06 -2.76
N GLN A 160 5.42 -6.18 -3.81
CA GLN A 160 6.27 -7.35 -4.00
C GLN A 160 7.48 -7.32 -3.08
N LYS A 161 8.23 -6.21 -3.02
CA LYS A 161 9.49 -6.11 -2.27
C LYS A 161 9.34 -5.24 -1.02
N ASN A 162 9.05 -3.95 -1.15
CA ASN A 162 9.02 -3.04 0.00
C ASN A 162 7.73 -2.21 0.06
N GLY A 163 7.23 -1.94 1.28
CA GLY A 163 6.14 -0.99 1.47
C GLY A 163 6.63 0.43 1.20
N THR A 164 7.69 0.84 1.89
CA THR A 164 8.45 2.05 1.57
C THR A 164 9.93 1.73 1.43
N ALA A 165 10.61 2.44 0.54
CA ALA A 165 12.06 2.47 0.48
C ALA A 165 12.54 3.90 0.20
N VAL A 166 13.20 4.50 1.20
CA VAL A 166 13.85 5.81 1.12
C VAL A 166 15.35 5.61 1.19
N VAL A 167 16.02 5.86 0.08
CA VAL A 167 17.44 5.53 -0.09
C VAL A 167 18.22 6.70 -0.71
N ASN A 168 19.55 6.64 -0.63
CA ASN A 168 20.46 7.59 -1.29
C ASN A 168 20.24 9.05 -0.85
N GLY A 169 19.98 9.28 0.44
CA GLY A 169 19.84 10.62 1.02
C GLY A 169 18.44 11.20 0.96
N GLY A 170 18.36 12.51 1.21
CA GLY A 170 17.09 13.21 1.39
C GLY A 170 16.54 13.05 2.81
N SER A 171 15.27 13.41 2.97
CA SER A 171 14.57 13.24 4.24
C SER A 171 13.13 12.79 4.08
N VAL A 172 12.57 12.19 5.12
CA VAL A 172 11.18 11.74 5.12
C VAL A 172 10.56 11.90 6.50
N ALA A 173 9.31 12.37 6.52
CA ALA A 173 8.41 12.28 7.66
C ALA A 173 7.39 11.17 7.38
N MET A 174 7.17 10.26 8.34
CA MET A 174 6.16 9.20 8.23
C MET A 174 5.32 9.15 9.50
N THR A 175 4.03 9.44 9.38
CA THR A 175 3.11 9.43 10.52
C THR A 175 1.80 8.72 10.22
N GLY A 176 1.39 7.79 11.07
CA GLY A 176 0.05 7.18 10.97
C GLY A 176 -0.15 6.30 9.74
N ASN A 177 0.92 5.81 9.11
CA ASN A 177 0.80 4.95 7.93
C ASN A 177 0.58 3.49 8.36
N THR A 178 -0.17 2.75 7.56
CA THR A 178 -0.37 1.30 7.69
C THR A 178 0.31 0.60 6.52
N VAL A 179 1.26 -0.29 6.81
CA VAL A 179 2.08 -0.97 5.82
C VAL A 179 1.98 -2.49 6.03
N ILE A 180 1.40 -3.20 5.07
CA ILE A 180 1.01 -4.60 5.22
C ILE A 180 1.68 -5.44 4.13
N GLY A 181 2.57 -6.35 4.55
CA GLY A 181 3.20 -7.33 3.68
C GLY A 181 2.21 -8.41 3.20
N ALA A 182 2.72 -9.37 2.43
CA ALA A 182 1.90 -10.44 1.86
C ALA A 182 1.66 -11.62 2.83
N GLY A 183 2.15 -11.54 4.07
CA GLY A 183 2.24 -12.68 4.98
C GLY A 183 3.42 -13.60 4.62
N PRO A 184 3.37 -14.89 5.01
CA PRO A 184 4.41 -15.86 4.67
C PRO A 184 4.56 -16.08 3.16
N VAL A 185 5.68 -15.63 2.58
CA VAL A 185 5.99 -15.78 1.16
C VAL A 185 7.38 -16.39 0.92
N ALA A 186 7.52 -17.13 -0.17
CA ALA A 186 8.78 -17.82 -0.53
C ALA A 186 9.56 -17.14 -1.66
N TYR A 187 8.98 -16.13 -2.33
CA TYR A 187 9.58 -15.52 -3.52
C TYR A 187 10.57 -14.38 -3.19
N ILE A 188 10.37 -13.65 -2.09
CA ILE A 188 11.30 -12.57 -1.68
C ILE A 188 11.15 -12.19 -0.21
N ALA A 189 12.24 -11.71 0.39
CA ALA A 189 12.21 -11.08 1.70
C ALA A 189 11.61 -9.68 1.61
N GLN A 190 10.43 -9.47 2.18
CA GLN A 190 9.75 -8.18 2.15
C GLN A 190 10.19 -7.27 3.29
N ASN A 191 10.37 -5.98 3.02
CA ASN A 191 10.56 -4.99 4.08
C ASN A 191 9.34 -4.07 4.15
N GLY A 192 8.83 -3.80 5.35
CA GLY A 192 7.73 -2.87 5.53
C GLY A 192 8.16 -1.44 5.24
N ILE A 193 8.89 -0.84 6.19
CA ILE A 193 9.49 0.48 6.04
C ILE A 193 11.01 0.33 6.00
N GLU A 194 11.60 0.67 4.84
CA GLU A 194 13.04 0.70 4.64
C GLU A 194 13.52 2.15 4.48
N VAL A 195 14.47 2.57 5.33
CA VAL A 195 15.15 3.86 5.21
C VAL A 195 16.64 3.62 5.38
N ILE A 196 17.43 3.92 4.34
CA ILE A 196 18.87 3.66 4.33
C ILE A 196 19.62 4.92 3.87
N GLY A 197 20.44 5.48 4.77
CA GLY A 197 21.27 6.65 4.49
C GLY A 197 20.46 7.94 4.22
N ALA A 198 19.27 8.05 4.79
CA ALA A 198 18.40 9.21 4.68
C ALA A 198 17.90 9.65 6.07
N ALA A 199 17.62 10.95 6.22
CA ALA A 199 17.18 11.50 7.50
C ALA A 199 15.68 11.26 7.74
N ILE A 200 15.33 10.80 8.94
CA ILE A 200 13.94 10.71 9.37
C ILE A 200 13.62 11.94 10.21
N THR A 201 12.73 12.80 9.72
CA THR A 201 12.41 14.09 10.39
C THR A 201 11.22 13.98 11.33
N ALA A 202 10.34 13.00 11.13
CA ALA A 202 9.27 12.63 12.05
C ALA A 202 8.88 11.17 11.81
N PHE A 203 8.64 10.39 12.87
CA PHE A 203 8.36 8.96 12.76
C PHE A 203 7.47 8.45 13.89
N SER A 204 6.16 8.45 13.68
CA SER A 204 5.22 8.15 14.75
C SER A 204 3.97 7.43 14.30
N ASN A 205 3.41 6.60 15.17
CA ASN A 205 2.12 5.93 14.97
C ASN A 205 2.01 5.12 13.66
N ASN A 206 3.12 4.68 13.08
CA ASN A 206 3.08 3.78 11.93
C ASN A 206 2.79 2.35 12.39
N HIS A 207 2.03 1.61 11.59
CA HIS A 207 1.71 0.21 11.82
C HIS A 207 2.26 -0.63 10.68
N VAL A 208 3.18 -1.54 10.98
CA VAL A 208 3.82 -2.40 9.98
C VAL A 208 3.53 -3.86 10.32
N SER A 209 2.97 -4.63 9.39
CA SER A 209 2.65 -6.03 9.62
C SER A 209 2.93 -6.96 8.45
N ASP A 210 2.94 -8.25 8.77
CA ASP A 210 2.86 -9.37 7.82
C ASP A 210 3.98 -9.41 6.76
N ASN A 211 5.19 -8.91 7.10
CA ASN A 211 6.39 -9.12 6.30
C ASN A 211 7.09 -10.39 6.77
N TYR A 212 6.82 -11.52 6.10
CA TYR A 212 7.35 -12.82 6.53
C TYR A 212 7.91 -13.62 5.36
N TYR A 213 9.21 -13.92 5.40
CA TYR A 213 9.86 -14.70 4.34
C TYR A 213 10.20 -16.11 4.81
N THR A 214 9.75 -17.10 4.04
CA THR A 214 9.95 -18.53 4.32
C THR A 214 11.14 -19.13 3.57
N GLY A 215 11.82 -18.34 2.74
CA GLY A 215 12.99 -18.80 1.99
C GLY A 215 14.29 -18.80 2.83
N PRO A 216 15.36 -19.43 2.31
CA PRO A 216 16.46 -19.90 3.16
C PRO A 216 17.59 -18.89 3.45
N LYS A 217 17.63 -17.71 2.80
CA LYS A 217 18.85 -16.87 2.72
C LYS A 217 18.75 -15.46 3.32
N TYR A 218 17.56 -14.93 3.51
CA TYR A 218 17.33 -13.54 3.87
C TYR A 218 16.23 -13.46 4.92
N PHE A 219 16.05 -12.27 5.47
CA PHE A 219 14.99 -12.00 6.43
C PHE A 219 14.12 -10.85 5.95
N ALA A 220 12.82 -11.04 6.03
CA ALA A 220 11.84 -9.97 5.94
C ALA A 220 11.87 -9.15 7.24
N THR A 221 11.70 -7.83 7.13
CA THR A 221 11.76 -6.93 8.30
C THR A 221 10.59 -5.95 8.31
N GLY A 222 9.99 -5.69 9.47
CA GLY A 222 9.03 -4.61 9.64
C GLY A 222 9.68 -3.25 9.39
N TYR A 223 10.60 -2.86 10.27
CA TYR A 223 11.38 -1.63 10.17
C TYR A 223 12.86 -1.92 9.89
N LEU A 224 13.34 -1.58 8.69
CA LEU A 224 14.76 -1.64 8.31
C LEU A 224 15.33 -0.22 8.22
N LEU A 225 15.93 0.27 9.30
CA LEU A 225 16.42 1.65 9.42
C LEU A 225 17.94 1.68 9.60
N LEU A 226 18.68 2.12 8.59
CA LEU A 226 20.15 2.13 8.59
C LEU A 226 20.67 3.55 8.35
N GLY A 227 21.44 4.06 9.31
CA GLY A 227 22.05 5.39 9.21
C GLY A 227 21.04 6.53 9.08
N THR A 228 19.94 6.43 9.83
CA THR A 228 18.87 7.43 9.87
C THR A 228 18.98 8.39 11.05
N GLY A 229 19.82 8.06 12.03
CA GLY A 229 19.86 8.73 13.34
C GLY A 229 18.70 8.37 14.27
N THR A 230 17.82 7.45 13.88
CA THR A 230 16.68 6.95 14.68
C THR A 230 17.06 5.67 15.40
N SER A 231 16.90 5.65 16.72
CA SER A 231 17.08 4.43 17.55
C SER A 231 15.84 3.53 17.50
N LYS A 232 16.00 2.29 17.96
CA LYS A 232 14.85 1.40 18.16
C LYS A 232 13.89 1.94 19.22
N GLU A 233 14.43 2.54 20.27
CA GLU A 233 13.69 3.17 21.35
C GLU A 233 12.85 4.36 20.84
N ASP A 234 13.36 5.16 19.91
CA ASP A 234 12.60 6.23 19.25
C ASP A 234 11.42 5.66 18.46
N VAL A 235 11.62 4.56 17.73
CA VAL A 235 10.53 3.91 16.99
C VAL A 235 9.42 3.48 17.95
N ILE A 236 9.76 2.77 19.03
CA ILE A 236 8.76 2.25 19.98
C ILE A 236 8.08 3.38 20.76
N SER A 237 8.85 4.32 21.30
CA SER A 237 8.33 5.41 22.15
C SER A 237 7.41 6.37 21.39
N ASN A 238 7.58 6.49 20.08
CA ASN A 238 6.72 7.30 19.21
C ASN A 238 5.45 6.56 18.73
N GLY A 239 5.07 5.45 19.37
CA GLY A 239 3.82 4.74 19.10
C GLY A 239 3.81 3.91 17.81
N ASN A 240 4.98 3.69 17.19
CA ASN A 240 5.07 2.79 16.05
C ASN A 240 4.92 1.34 16.50
N THR A 241 4.29 0.52 15.68
CA THR A 241 4.03 -0.90 15.97
C THR A 241 4.52 -1.77 14.82
N SER A 242 5.08 -2.92 15.18
CA SER A 242 5.51 -3.99 14.29
C SER A 242 4.88 -5.29 14.77
N ILE A 243 4.11 -5.98 13.92
CA ILE A 243 3.38 -7.20 14.31
C ILE A 243 3.48 -8.23 13.18
N ASN A 244 3.66 -9.51 13.52
CA ASN A 244 3.71 -10.62 12.54
C ASN A 244 4.78 -10.47 11.45
N ASN A 245 5.82 -9.67 11.70
CA ASN A 245 6.98 -9.61 10.82
C ASN A 245 7.98 -10.72 11.22
N GLN A 246 8.76 -11.24 10.27
CA GLN A 246 9.79 -12.23 10.58
C GLN A 246 10.85 -11.65 11.52
N HIS A 247 11.28 -10.42 11.25
CA HIS A 247 11.96 -9.55 12.21
C HIS A 247 11.20 -8.24 12.33
N ASP A 248 10.95 -7.79 13.56
CA ASP A 248 10.24 -6.53 13.74
C ASP A 248 11.12 -5.31 13.42
N TYR A 249 12.38 -5.36 13.85
CA TYR A 249 13.31 -4.24 13.76
C TYR A 249 14.69 -4.72 13.35
N TYR A 250 15.25 -4.08 12.33
CA TYR A 250 16.66 -4.11 12.00
C TYR A 250 17.13 -2.66 11.91
N ILE A 251 17.64 -2.15 13.03
CA ILE A 251 17.98 -0.73 13.19
C ILE A 251 19.46 -0.63 13.57
N ASN A 252 20.24 0.12 12.80
CA ASN A 252 21.62 0.42 13.13
C ASN A 252 21.82 1.93 13.29
N GLU A 253 22.24 2.32 14.48
CA GLU A 253 22.62 3.67 14.85
C GLU A 253 24.06 3.96 14.38
N SER A 254 24.24 4.44 13.16
CA SER A 254 25.51 5.04 12.71
C SER A 254 25.24 5.95 11.51
N ALA A 255 25.44 7.28 11.53
CA ALA A 255 26.36 8.12 12.28
C ALA A 255 25.68 9.35 12.90
N LYS A 256 26.15 9.75 14.09
CA LYS A 256 26.08 11.15 14.54
C LYS A 256 27.20 11.94 13.89
#